data_AF-A0A843HRG2-F1
#
_entry.id   AF-A0A843HRG2-F1
#
_cell.length_a   1.000
_cell.length_b   1.000
_cell.length_c   1.000
_cell.angle_alpha   90.00
_cell.angle_beta   90.00
_cell.angle_gamma   90.00
#
_symmetry.space_group_name_H-M   'P 1'
#
loop_
_entity.id
_entity.type
_entity.pdbx_description
1 polymer ?
#
loop_
_entity_poly.entity_id
_entity_poly.type
_entity_poly.pdbx_seq_one_letter_code
_entity_poly.pdbx_strand_id
1 'polypeptide(L)'
;MEDIYIKFNTISEFRDYLDKGKPCGKHKEIYNQDSQDVASWGDWYGTKTYQEAQNLITYGDKDIADSIYEGVGRLCKGLKTKVRQLSAAVCGHAPHVPNYIAGRPNAMIRANYIPVKTKIINLVYNISVNGGISAQEMKQAAVTILSAIKTIESRGVRINLYVADISYWRLREGVQFIGWTLKIKSSSQHLDILKTAYPLCNPAMLRRHSFRFTEVTKKVRGSGYGCASYDVTELCKSTGVNRAVQISFDTASSYGVDELVQYILKQVEKIK
;
A
#
# COMPACT_ATOMS: atom_id res chain seq x y z
N MET A 1 -26.55 -12.95 -4.06
CA MET A 1 -25.50 -12.63 -5.04
C MET A 1 -24.19 -12.59 -4.27
N GLU A 2 -23.13 -13.23 -4.74
CA GLU A 2 -21.88 -13.36 -3.98
C GLU A 2 -20.88 -12.30 -4.47
N ASP A 3 -20.43 -11.46 -3.54
CA ASP A 3 -19.32 -10.52 -3.76
C ASP A 3 -17.99 -11.28 -3.84
N ILE A 4 -17.04 -10.73 -4.58
CA ILE A 4 -15.76 -11.38 -4.86
C ILE A 4 -14.62 -10.53 -4.33
N TYR A 5 -14.00 -10.98 -3.24
CA TYR A 5 -12.92 -10.27 -2.59
C TYR A 5 -11.69 -11.17 -2.49
N ILE A 6 -10.57 -10.73 -3.07
CA ILE A 6 -9.33 -11.52 -3.11
C ILE A 6 -8.20 -10.75 -2.43
N LYS A 7 -7.38 -11.43 -1.64
CA LYS A 7 -6.19 -10.85 -1.01
C LYS A 7 -4.93 -11.41 -1.63
N PHE A 8 -3.99 -10.51 -1.88
CA PHE A 8 -2.65 -10.80 -2.32
C PHE A 8 -1.66 -10.28 -1.29
N ASN A 9 -0.81 -11.17 -0.78
CA ASN A 9 0.21 -10.80 0.22
C ASN A 9 1.50 -10.28 -0.42
N THR A 10 1.68 -10.55 -1.72
CA THR A 10 2.85 -10.13 -2.48
C THR A 10 2.48 -9.72 -3.90
N ILE A 11 3.30 -8.86 -4.51
CA ILE A 11 3.16 -8.45 -5.91
C ILE A 11 3.27 -9.65 -6.86
N SER A 12 4.17 -10.60 -6.56
CA SER A 12 4.35 -11.80 -7.38
C SER A 12 3.09 -12.67 -7.41
N GLU A 13 2.42 -12.84 -6.28
CA GLU A 13 1.15 -13.58 -6.19
C GLU A 13 0.05 -12.93 -7.03
N PHE A 14 -0.05 -11.59 -6.98
CA PHE A 14 -0.99 -10.83 -7.79
C PHE A 14 -0.70 -10.98 -9.29
N ARG A 15 0.56 -10.80 -9.70
CA ARG A 15 0.98 -10.94 -11.08
C ARG A 15 0.69 -12.35 -11.62
N ASP A 16 1.10 -13.37 -10.87
CA ASP A 16 0.88 -14.76 -11.23
C ASP A 16 -0.61 -15.09 -11.40
N TYR A 17 -1.49 -14.48 -10.59
CA TYR A 17 -2.95 -14.60 -10.75
C TYR A 17 -3.43 -14.01 -12.07
N LEU A 18 -2.92 -12.83 -12.46
CA LEU A 18 -3.29 -12.17 -13.72
C LEU A 18 -2.78 -12.93 -14.96
N ASP A 19 -1.55 -13.43 -14.90
CA ASP A 19 -0.89 -14.13 -16.02
C ASP A 19 -1.48 -15.52 -16.27
N LYS A 20 -1.77 -16.27 -15.19
CA LYS A 20 -2.34 -17.63 -15.29
C LYS A 20 -3.85 -17.61 -15.55
N GLY A 21 -4.50 -16.49 -15.24
CA GLY A 21 -5.92 -16.29 -15.42
C GLY A 21 -6.33 -16.35 -16.89
N LYS A 22 -7.42 -17.05 -17.19
CA LYS A 22 -8.04 -17.03 -18.53
C LYS A 22 -9.29 -16.16 -18.47
N PRO A 23 -9.55 -15.31 -19.49
CA PRO A 23 -10.79 -14.53 -19.56
C PRO A 23 -12.01 -15.43 -19.42
N CYS A 24 -12.98 -15.02 -18.61
CA CYS A 24 -14.16 -15.83 -18.34
C CYS A 24 -15.44 -14.99 -18.18
N GLY A 25 -16.59 -15.66 -18.19
CA GLY A 25 -17.90 -15.02 -18.09
C GLY A 25 -18.17 -14.02 -19.23
N LYS A 26 -18.94 -12.98 -18.93
CA LYS A 26 -19.29 -11.93 -19.89
C LYS A 26 -18.07 -11.13 -20.39
N HIS A 27 -17.00 -11.08 -19.60
CA HIS A 27 -15.78 -10.41 -20.06
C HIS A 27 -15.17 -11.15 -21.25
N LYS A 28 -15.15 -12.49 -21.26
CA LYS A 28 -14.68 -13.24 -22.43
C LYS A 28 -15.49 -12.94 -23.70
N GLU A 29 -16.78 -12.66 -23.56
CA GLU A 29 -17.69 -12.40 -24.68
C GLU A 29 -17.58 -10.96 -25.22
N ILE A 30 -17.22 -9.99 -24.37
CA ILE A 30 -17.26 -8.56 -24.69
C ILE A 30 -15.87 -7.93 -24.79
N TYR A 31 -14.92 -8.37 -23.96
CA TYR A 31 -13.56 -7.83 -23.84
C TYR A 31 -12.57 -8.98 -24.06
N ASN A 32 -12.00 -9.06 -25.27
CA ASN A 32 -11.08 -10.12 -25.64
C ASN A 32 -9.65 -9.80 -25.17
N GLN A 33 -9.51 -9.50 -23.87
CA GLN A 33 -8.26 -9.06 -23.23
C GLN A 33 -7.84 -7.63 -23.58
N ASP A 34 -8.81 -6.73 -23.74
CA ASP A 34 -8.58 -5.33 -24.08
C ASP A 34 -7.61 -4.62 -23.11
N SER A 35 -7.56 -5.04 -21.84
CA SER A 35 -6.58 -4.53 -20.87
C SER A 35 -5.11 -4.79 -21.27
N GLN A 36 -4.89 -5.77 -22.15
CA GLN A 36 -3.58 -6.14 -22.68
C GLN A 36 -3.26 -5.51 -24.03
N ASP A 37 -4.22 -4.85 -24.66
CA ASP A 37 -4.03 -4.26 -25.99
C ASP A 37 -2.92 -3.21 -25.99
N VAL A 38 -2.31 -3.07 -27.18
CA VAL A 38 -1.34 -2.01 -27.43
C VAL A 38 -2.10 -0.68 -27.46
N ALA A 39 -1.73 0.22 -26.56
CA ALA A 39 -2.39 1.52 -26.50
C ALA A 39 -2.04 2.34 -27.74
N SER A 40 -3.06 2.80 -28.48
CA SER A 40 -2.88 3.75 -29.59
C SER A 40 -2.52 5.17 -29.10
N TRP A 41 -2.89 5.50 -27.86
CA TRP A 41 -2.63 6.79 -27.20
C TRP A 41 -2.08 6.58 -25.78
N GLY A 42 -0.85 7.04 -25.53
CA GLY A 42 -0.05 6.73 -24.33
C GLY A 42 -0.51 7.35 -23.01
N ASP A 43 -1.45 8.30 -23.02
CA ASP A 43 -1.80 9.08 -21.82
C ASP A 43 -2.87 8.42 -20.95
N TRP A 44 -3.78 7.63 -21.55
CA TRP A 44 -4.84 6.99 -20.77
C TRP A 44 -4.31 5.75 -20.06
N TYR A 45 -3.65 4.81 -20.73
CA TYR A 45 -3.14 3.63 -20.01
C TYR A 45 -1.88 3.92 -19.18
N GLY A 46 -1.16 5.01 -19.44
CA GLY A 46 0.13 5.32 -18.81
C GLY A 46 1.29 4.42 -19.27
N THR A 47 1.01 3.38 -20.05
CA THR A 47 1.98 2.44 -20.65
C THR A 47 1.47 2.02 -22.03
N LYS A 48 2.39 1.70 -22.94
CA LYS A 48 2.04 1.28 -24.31
C LYS A 48 1.61 -0.19 -24.37
N THR A 49 2.23 -1.05 -23.57
CA THR A 49 1.97 -2.50 -23.62
C THR A 49 1.73 -3.08 -22.23
N TYR A 50 1.05 -4.23 -22.17
CA TYR A 50 0.89 -4.98 -20.93
C TYR A 50 2.24 -5.43 -20.34
N GLN A 51 3.17 -5.86 -21.20
CA GLN A 51 4.50 -6.32 -20.77
C GLN A 51 5.30 -5.19 -20.09
N GLU A 52 5.20 -3.96 -20.60
CA GLU A 52 5.79 -2.79 -19.97
C GLU A 52 5.20 -2.56 -18.58
N ALA A 53 3.88 -2.65 -18.44
CA ALA A 53 3.19 -2.53 -17.16
C ALA A 53 3.61 -3.65 -16.17
N GLN A 54 3.79 -4.89 -16.64
CA GLN A 54 4.31 -6.02 -15.85
C GLN A 54 5.76 -5.82 -15.41
N ASN A 55 6.58 -5.17 -16.23
CA ASN A 55 7.95 -4.81 -15.85
C ASN A 55 7.93 -3.72 -14.77
N LEU A 56 7.10 -2.70 -14.90
CA LEU A 56 7.00 -1.60 -13.93
C LEU A 56 6.48 -2.07 -12.56
N ILE A 57 5.48 -2.95 -12.51
CA ILE A 57 5.01 -3.50 -11.21
C ILE A 57 6.08 -4.36 -10.52
N THR A 58 6.97 -5.01 -11.30
CA THR A 58 8.00 -5.91 -10.77
C THR A 58 9.26 -5.17 -10.32
N TYR A 59 9.76 -4.27 -11.16
CA TYR A 59 11.04 -3.59 -10.96
C TYR A 59 10.89 -2.19 -10.35
N GLY A 60 9.68 -1.64 -10.38
CA GLY A 60 9.40 -0.28 -9.97
C GLY A 60 9.45 0.71 -11.14
N ASP A 61 8.89 1.88 -10.91
CA ASP A 61 8.77 2.97 -11.89
C ASP A 61 9.67 4.12 -11.44
N LYS A 62 10.83 4.25 -12.11
CA LYS A 62 11.86 5.21 -11.70
C LYS A 62 11.42 6.65 -11.95
N ASP A 63 10.78 6.92 -13.08
CA ASP A 63 10.39 8.28 -13.46
C ASP A 63 9.34 8.83 -12.50
N ILE A 64 8.36 7.98 -12.14
CA ILE A 64 7.38 8.33 -11.12
C ILE A 64 8.06 8.44 -9.75
N ALA A 65 8.95 7.52 -9.38
CA ALA A 65 9.62 7.57 -8.09
C ALA A 65 10.46 8.84 -7.91
N ASP A 66 11.17 9.29 -8.94
CA ASP A 66 11.97 10.52 -8.92
C ASP A 66 11.08 11.75 -8.71
N SER A 67 9.94 11.83 -9.42
CA SER A 67 8.94 12.90 -9.19
C SER A 67 8.35 12.88 -7.77
N ILE A 68 8.17 11.69 -7.20
CA ILE A 68 7.73 11.52 -5.82
C ILE A 68 8.84 11.95 -4.85
N TYR A 69 10.10 11.64 -5.12
CA TYR A 69 11.21 12.07 -4.26
C TYR A 69 11.35 13.60 -4.20
N GLU A 70 11.05 14.31 -5.28
CA GLU A 70 11.02 15.77 -5.31
C GLU A 70 9.89 16.34 -4.44
N GLY A 71 8.69 15.75 -4.51
CA GLY A 71 7.54 16.18 -3.71
C GLY A 71 7.60 15.75 -2.24
N VAL A 72 8.15 14.57 -1.96
CA VAL A 72 8.35 14.01 -0.62
C VAL A 72 9.67 14.56 -0.07
N GLY A 73 9.62 15.78 0.49
CA GLY A 73 10.79 16.44 1.09
C GLY A 73 11.68 15.51 1.94
N ARG A 74 12.98 15.86 2.04
CA ARG A 74 14.01 15.06 2.75
C ARG A 74 13.81 15.08 4.28
N LEU A 75 12.76 14.44 4.77
CA LEU A 75 12.55 14.17 6.20
C LEU A 75 13.04 12.76 6.53
N CYS A 76 14.32 12.60 6.89
CA CYS A 76 14.81 11.33 7.44
C CYS A 76 15.87 11.57 8.53
N LYS A 77 15.49 11.41 9.80
CA LYS A 77 16.38 10.80 10.80
C LYS A 77 15.95 9.34 10.92
N GLY A 78 16.88 8.41 10.71
CA GLY A 78 16.57 6.97 10.79
C GLY A 78 15.95 6.62 12.14
N LEU A 79 14.85 5.86 12.10
CA LEU A 79 14.21 5.36 13.31
C LEU A 79 15.13 4.38 14.02
N LYS A 80 15.44 4.67 15.30
CA LYS A 80 16.20 3.75 16.15
C LYS A 80 15.31 2.57 16.51
N THR A 81 15.59 1.42 15.92
CA THR A 81 14.85 0.16 16.17
C THR A 81 15.20 -0.47 17.52
N LYS A 82 16.36 -0.11 18.07
CA LYS A 82 16.86 -0.57 19.37
C LYS A 82 17.38 0.63 20.15
N VAL A 83 17.06 0.67 21.44
CA VAL A 83 17.64 1.65 22.38
C VAL A 83 18.76 0.97 23.13
N ARG A 84 19.91 1.64 23.19
CA ARG A 84 21.04 1.21 24.02
C ARG A 84 20.71 1.57 25.46
N GLN A 85 20.51 0.55 26.30
CA GLN A 85 20.35 0.71 27.73
C GLN A 85 21.63 0.26 28.43
N LEU A 86 22.17 1.14 29.27
CA LEU A 86 23.31 0.82 30.12
C LEU A 86 22.80 0.26 31.44
N SER A 87 23.40 -0.83 31.90
CA SER A 87 23.06 -1.47 33.16
C SER A 87 24.32 -1.90 33.90
N ALA A 88 24.28 -1.85 35.23
CA ALA A 88 25.35 -2.40 36.06
C ALA A 88 25.30 -3.93 36.03
N ALA A 89 26.43 -4.57 35.78
CA ALA A 89 26.59 -6.01 35.62
C ALA A 89 27.94 -6.45 36.18
N VAL A 90 28.12 -7.76 36.35
CA VAL A 90 29.41 -8.33 36.78
C VAL A 90 30.48 -8.20 35.68
N CYS A 91 30.07 -8.29 34.42
CA CYS A 91 30.94 -8.11 33.26
C CYS A 91 30.32 -7.16 32.23
N GLY A 92 31.16 -6.36 31.58
CA GLY A 92 30.76 -5.30 30.68
C GLY A 92 31.95 -4.61 29.99
N HIS A 93 31.66 -3.54 29.25
CA HIS A 93 32.66 -2.84 28.44
C HIS A 93 33.42 -1.72 29.17
N ALA A 94 32.92 -1.26 30.31
CA ALA A 94 33.50 -0.16 31.08
C ALA A 94 33.27 -0.38 32.58
N PRO A 95 34.17 0.06 33.46
CA PRO A 95 33.99 -0.07 34.90
C PRO A 95 32.94 0.93 35.44
N HIS A 96 32.15 0.51 36.42
CA HIS A 96 31.23 1.34 37.20
C HIS A 96 31.88 1.72 38.54
N VAL A 97 32.70 2.77 38.52
CA VAL A 97 33.59 3.18 39.63
C VAL A 97 32.90 3.22 41.01
N PRO A 98 31.69 3.79 41.18
CA PRO A 98 31.04 3.81 42.49
C PRO A 98 30.73 2.42 43.08
N ASN A 99 30.38 1.45 42.22
CA ASN A 99 30.04 0.10 42.69
C ASN A 99 31.30 -0.70 43.03
N TYR A 100 32.40 -0.45 42.32
CA TYR A 100 33.70 -1.03 42.61
C TYR A 100 34.21 -0.59 43.98
N ILE A 101 34.16 0.72 44.27
CA ILE A 101 34.56 1.28 45.58
C ILE A 101 33.67 0.74 46.69
N ALA A 102 32.36 0.58 46.43
CA ALA A 102 31.41 0.02 47.38
C ALA A 102 31.49 -1.52 47.52
N GLY A 103 32.44 -2.21 46.87
CA GLY A 103 32.63 -3.66 46.95
C GLY A 103 31.47 -4.48 46.36
N ARG A 104 30.65 -3.89 45.49
CA ARG A 104 29.49 -4.58 44.90
C ARG A 104 29.91 -5.40 43.67
N PRO A 105 29.37 -6.61 43.49
CA PRO A 105 29.74 -7.48 42.37
C PRO A 105 29.33 -6.93 41.00
N ASN A 106 28.40 -5.98 40.93
CA ASN A 106 27.96 -5.31 39.69
C ASN A 106 28.84 -4.08 39.35
N ALA A 107 30.16 -4.27 39.31
CA ALA A 107 31.16 -3.23 39.11
C ALA A 107 31.46 -2.90 37.64
N MET A 108 30.74 -3.48 36.68
CA MET A 108 30.93 -3.22 35.24
C MET A 108 29.64 -2.66 34.61
N ILE A 109 29.77 -1.86 33.55
CA ILE A 109 28.68 -1.33 32.75
C ILE A 109 28.51 -2.22 31.52
N ARG A 110 27.33 -2.81 31.35
CA ARG A 110 26.94 -3.57 30.16
C ARG A 110 25.94 -2.77 29.33
N ALA A 111 26.16 -2.72 28.02
CA ALA A 111 25.20 -2.17 27.06
C ALA A 111 24.28 -3.29 26.58
N ASN A 112 23.00 -3.20 26.93
CA ASN A 112 21.95 -4.07 26.40
C ASN A 112 21.17 -3.30 25.34
N TYR A 113 20.77 -3.98 24.26
CA TYR A 113 19.92 -3.40 23.23
C TYR A 113 18.50 -3.93 23.39
N ILE A 114 17.58 -3.07 23.84
CA ILE A 114 16.19 -3.45 24.00
C ILE A 114 15.42 -3.05 22.73
N PRO A 115 14.61 -3.95 22.15
CA PRO A 115 13.72 -3.60 21.04
C PRO A 115 12.69 -2.57 21.52
N VAL A 116 12.55 -1.48 20.78
CA VAL A 116 11.50 -0.48 21.07
C VAL A 116 10.17 -1.06 20.61
N LYS A 117 9.17 -1.11 21.51
CA LYS A 117 7.80 -1.50 21.15
C LYS A 117 7.19 -0.43 20.25
N THR A 118 7.25 -0.63 18.94
CA THR A 118 6.69 0.31 17.95
C THR A 118 5.23 -0.02 17.67
N LYS A 119 4.37 1.00 17.65
CA LYS A 119 2.98 0.87 17.21
C LYS A 119 2.97 0.48 15.72
N ILE A 120 2.14 -0.50 15.36
CA ILE A 120 1.95 -0.92 13.95
C ILE A 120 0.54 -0.50 13.51
N ILE A 121 0.45 0.15 12.36
CA ILE A 121 -0.82 0.55 11.72
C ILE A 121 -0.97 -0.21 10.41
N ASN A 122 -2.16 -0.72 10.14
CA ASN A 122 -2.55 -1.18 8.80
C ASN A 122 -3.19 0.01 8.07
N LEU A 123 -2.66 0.35 6.90
CA LEU A 123 -3.18 1.40 6.04
C LEU A 123 -3.58 0.81 4.71
N VAL A 124 -4.82 1.03 4.30
CA VAL A 124 -5.37 0.60 3.02
C VAL A 124 -5.67 1.84 2.19
N TYR A 125 -5.01 1.95 1.05
CA TYR A 125 -5.28 2.99 0.06
C TYR A 125 -6.10 2.41 -1.09
N ASN A 126 -7.30 2.96 -1.29
CA ASN A 126 -8.17 2.59 -2.38
C ASN A 126 -7.84 3.43 -3.62
N ILE A 127 -7.34 2.77 -4.68
CA ILE A 127 -6.99 3.38 -5.97
C ILE A 127 -8.16 3.44 -6.95
N SER A 128 -9.34 2.93 -6.57
CA SER A 128 -10.53 2.94 -7.43
C SER A 128 -10.92 4.38 -7.74
N VAL A 129 -10.83 4.74 -9.02
CA VAL A 129 -11.21 6.08 -9.50
C VAL A 129 -11.97 5.99 -10.82
N ASN A 130 -12.68 7.06 -11.15
CA ASN A 130 -13.32 7.20 -12.44
C ASN A 130 -12.26 7.27 -13.57
N GLY A 131 -12.58 6.68 -14.73
CA GLY A 131 -11.72 6.71 -15.92
C GLY A 131 -11.36 8.11 -16.43
N GLY A 132 -12.09 9.15 -16.01
CA GLY A 132 -11.79 10.56 -16.32
C GLY A 132 -10.66 11.20 -15.49
N ILE A 133 -10.18 10.56 -14.42
CA ILE A 133 -9.07 11.11 -13.60
C ILE A 133 -7.75 11.03 -14.37
N SER A 134 -6.99 12.13 -14.35
CA SER A 134 -5.72 12.25 -15.05
C SER A 134 -4.58 11.53 -14.32
N ALA A 135 -3.54 11.14 -15.06
CA ALA A 135 -2.34 10.55 -14.47
C ALA A 135 -1.66 11.49 -13.45
N GLN A 136 -1.75 12.80 -13.68
CA GLN A 136 -1.15 13.80 -12.80
C GLN A 136 -1.85 13.89 -11.45
N GLU A 137 -3.19 13.80 -11.43
CA GLU A 137 -3.96 13.78 -10.18
C GLU A 137 -3.67 12.52 -9.36
N MET A 138 -3.53 11.36 -10.01
CA MET A 138 -3.12 10.11 -9.36
C MET A 138 -1.73 10.23 -8.73
N LYS A 139 -0.77 10.82 -9.46
CA LYS A 139 0.58 11.08 -8.95
C LYS A 139 0.55 12.01 -7.73
N GLN A 140 -0.19 13.12 -7.79
CA GLN A 140 -0.28 14.06 -6.69
C GLN A 140 -0.84 13.41 -5.41
N ALA A 141 -1.90 12.60 -5.53
CA ALA A 141 -2.46 11.88 -4.40
C ALA A 141 -1.45 10.89 -3.78
N ALA A 142 -0.68 10.18 -4.60
CA ALA A 142 0.36 9.28 -4.10
C ALA A 142 1.51 10.02 -3.41
N VAL A 143 1.94 11.18 -3.91
CA VAL A 143 2.93 12.05 -3.24
C VAL A 143 2.44 12.43 -1.85
N THR A 144 1.17 12.86 -1.72
CA THR A 144 0.58 13.21 -0.43
C THR A 144 0.57 12.02 0.53
N ILE A 145 0.15 10.84 0.07
CA ILE A 145 0.10 9.62 0.89
C ILE A 145 1.51 9.20 1.33
N LEU A 146 2.47 9.12 0.41
CA LEU A 146 3.82 8.69 0.72
C LEU A 146 4.52 9.68 1.66
N SER A 147 4.26 10.99 1.50
CA SER A 147 4.71 12.03 2.42
C SER A 147 4.11 11.84 3.81
N ALA A 148 2.79 11.60 3.90
CA ALA A 148 2.11 11.37 5.17
C ALA A 148 2.63 10.09 5.87
N ILE A 149 2.83 9.00 5.11
CA ILE A 149 3.42 7.75 5.62
C ILE A 149 4.82 8.03 6.17
N LYS A 150 5.69 8.73 5.42
CA LYS A 150 7.05 9.06 5.85
C LYS A 150 7.06 9.90 7.13
N THR A 151 6.16 10.89 7.22
CA THR A 151 5.97 11.71 8.42
C THR A 151 5.51 10.88 9.61
N ILE A 152 4.54 9.98 9.43
CA ILE A 152 4.07 9.07 10.50
C ILE A 152 5.18 8.10 10.91
N GLU A 153 5.94 7.56 9.95
CA GLU A 153 7.05 6.67 10.25
C GLU A 153 8.12 7.41 11.05
N SER A 154 8.47 8.65 10.69
CA SER A 154 9.43 9.46 11.44
C SER A 154 9.05 9.68 12.92
N ARG A 155 7.76 9.56 13.27
CA ARG A 155 7.26 9.63 14.66
C ARG A 155 7.37 8.30 15.43
N GLY A 156 8.00 7.28 14.85
CA GLY A 156 8.24 5.98 15.51
C GLY A 156 7.13 4.94 15.33
N VAL A 157 6.20 5.19 14.42
CA VAL A 157 5.11 4.26 14.08
C VAL A 157 5.50 3.46 12.84
N ARG A 158 5.16 2.17 12.77
CA ARG A 158 5.42 1.34 11.57
C ARG A 158 4.13 1.09 10.82
N ILE A 159 4.18 1.13 9.49
CA ILE A 159 2.99 0.99 8.64
C ILE A 159 3.09 -0.28 7.78
N ASN A 160 2.03 -1.10 7.80
CA ASN A 160 1.72 -2.04 6.72
C ASN A 160 0.87 -1.29 5.68
N LEU A 161 1.35 -1.20 4.44
CA LEU A 161 0.65 -0.53 3.36
C LEU A 161 0.01 -1.56 2.42
N TYR A 162 -1.29 -1.40 2.21
CA TYR A 162 -2.09 -2.16 1.27
C TYR A 162 -2.66 -1.21 0.22
N VAL A 163 -2.67 -1.67 -1.03
CA VAL A 163 -3.43 -1.06 -2.12
C VAL A 163 -4.69 -1.87 -2.30
N ALA A 164 -5.81 -1.20 -2.53
CA ALA A 164 -7.09 -1.85 -2.80
C ALA A 164 -7.74 -1.25 -4.03
N ASP A 165 -8.46 -2.09 -4.75
CA ASP A 165 -9.35 -1.68 -5.82
C ASP A 165 -10.67 -2.44 -5.66
N ILE A 166 -11.78 -1.74 -5.89
CA ILE A 166 -13.13 -2.26 -5.77
C ILE A 166 -14.04 -1.62 -6.81
N SER A 167 -14.70 -2.47 -7.56
CA SER A 167 -15.69 -2.12 -8.55
C SER A 167 -17.01 -2.80 -8.23
N TYR A 168 -18.11 -2.21 -8.70
CA TYR A 168 -19.43 -2.80 -8.58
C TYR A 168 -20.22 -2.72 -9.89
N TRP A 169 -21.16 -3.65 -10.04
CA TRP A 169 -22.14 -3.64 -11.12
C TRP A 169 -23.54 -3.64 -10.56
N ARG A 170 -24.40 -2.79 -11.14
CA ARG A 170 -25.85 -2.84 -10.90
C ARG A 170 -26.45 -3.83 -11.89
N LEU A 171 -26.89 -4.97 -11.37
CA LEU A 171 -27.53 -6.04 -12.12
C LEU A 171 -29.04 -6.05 -11.80
N ARG A 172 -29.83 -6.76 -12.60
CA ARG A 172 -31.28 -6.91 -12.36
C ARG A 172 -31.58 -7.53 -10.98
N GLU A 173 -30.72 -8.44 -10.54
CA GLU A 173 -30.86 -9.21 -9.28
C GLU A 173 -30.23 -8.52 -8.06
N GLY A 174 -29.62 -7.34 -8.22
CA GLY A 174 -28.93 -6.62 -7.15
C GLY A 174 -27.56 -6.05 -7.55
N VAL A 175 -26.76 -5.66 -6.58
CA VAL A 175 -25.40 -5.14 -6.78
C VAL A 175 -24.40 -6.25 -6.48
N GLN A 176 -23.41 -6.44 -7.37
CA GLN A 176 -22.25 -7.31 -7.13
C GLN A 176 -21.01 -6.43 -6.95
N PHE A 177 -20.27 -6.64 -5.87
CA PHE A 177 -18.95 -6.03 -5.66
C PHE A 177 -17.84 -7.01 -5.99
N ILE A 178 -16.78 -6.50 -6.59
CA ILE A 178 -15.57 -7.25 -6.91
C ILE A 178 -14.37 -6.37 -6.57
N GLY A 179 -13.41 -6.92 -5.84
CA GLY A 179 -12.24 -6.17 -5.47
C GLY A 179 -11.10 -7.03 -4.98
N TRP A 180 -9.95 -6.38 -4.83
CA TRP A 180 -8.75 -7.02 -4.33
C TRP A 180 -8.00 -6.11 -3.36
N THR A 181 -7.22 -6.74 -2.47
CA THR A 181 -6.23 -6.05 -1.65
C THR A 181 -4.84 -6.62 -1.93
N LEU A 182 -3.85 -5.75 -2.06
CA LEU A 182 -2.45 -6.09 -2.33
C LEU A 182 -1.57 -5.46 -1.27
N LYS A 183 -0.82 -6.28 -0.54
CA LYS A 183 0.20 -5.78 0.39
C LYS A 183 1.45 -5.37 -0.38
N ILE A 184 1.78 -4.07 -0.35
CA ILE A 184 2.97 -3.53 -1.05
C ILE A 184 4.12 -3.18 -0.10
N LYS A 185 3.85 -3.01 1.21
CA LYS A 185 4.88 -2.79 2.23
C LYS A 185 4.50 -3.47 3.53
N SER A 186 5.44 -4.19 4.12
CA SER A 186 5.32 -4.69 5.50
C SER A 186 5.88 -3.70 6.52
N SER A 187 5.33 -3.74 7.74
CA SER A 187 5.77 -2.92 8.86
C SER A 187 7.23 -3.16 9.27
N SER A 188 7.82 -4.29 8.89
CA SER A 188 9.24 -4.62 9.12
C SER A 188 10.18 -3.97 8.09
N GLN A 189 9.67 -3.64 6.90
CA GLN A 189 10.44 -3.10 5.78
C GLN A 189 10.48 -1.57 5.84
N HIS A 190 11.52 -0.99 5.24
CA HIS A 190 11.56 0.44 4.93
C HIS A 190 10.64 0.75 3.76
N LEU A 191 10.18 2.00 3.68
CA LEU A 191 9.41 2.47 2.53
C LEU A 191 10.34 2.56 1.31
N ASP A 192 10.14 1.65 0.36
CA ASP A 192 10.80 1.65 -0.94
C ASP A 192 9.90 2.39 -1.95
N ILE A 193 10.22 3.66 -2.23
CA ILE A 193 9.40 4.50 -3.12
C ILE A 193 9.41 3.94 -4.55
N LEU A 194 10.55 3.43 -5.02
CA LEU A 194 10.69 2.89 -6.37
C LEU A 194 9.69 1.74 -6.63
N LYS A 195 9.58 0.80 -5.69
CA LYS A 195 8.66 -0.34 -5.81
C LYS A 195 7.20 -0.01 -5.49
N THR A 196 6.96 1.00 -4.65
CA THR A 196 5.60 1.37 -4.23
C THR A 196 4.95 2.41 -5.15
N ALA A 197 5.73 3.15 -5.95
CA ALA A 197 5.23 4.17 -6.86
C ALA A 197 4.21 3.62 -7.87
N TYR A 198 4.56 2.54 -8.58
CA TYR A 198 3.70 1.98 -9.62
C TYR A 198 2.33 1.54 -9.08
N PRO A 199 2.23 0.69 -8.03
CA PRO A 199 0.93 0.30 -7.47
C PRO A 199 0.07 1.45 -6.93
N LEU A 200 0.66 2.61 -6.62
CA LEU A 200 -0.04 3.73 -6.00
C LEU A 200 -0.57 4.78 -6.98
N CYS A 201 0.12 5.02 -8.11
CA CYS A 201 -0.25 6.14 -8.98
C CYS A 201 -0.12 5.91 -10.48
N ASN A 202 0.50 4.82 -10.93
CA ASN A 202 0.59 4.60 -12.37
C ASN A 202 -0.82 4.22 -12.89
N PRO A 203 -1.38 4.93 -13.88
CA PRO A 203 -2.69 4.61 -14.43
C PRO A 203 -2.81 3.17 -14.93
N ALA A 204 -1.70 2.54 -15.34
CA ALA A 204 -1.64 1.16 -15.77
C ALA A 204 -1.99 0.16 -14.66
N MET A 205 -1.80 0.54 -13.39
CA MET A 205 -2.25 -0.30 -12.27
C MET A 205 -3.78 -0.45 -12.29
N LEU A 206 -4.51 0.66 -12.43
CA LEU A 206 -5.96 0.62 -12.51
C LEU A 206 -6.44 0.09 -13.88
N ARG A 207 -6.00 0.73 -14.96
CA ARG A 207 -6.55 0.54 -16.31
C ARG A 207 -6.05 -0.72 -17.02
N ARG A 208 -4.94 -1.32 -16.58
CA ARG A 208 -4.48 -2.62 -17.09
C ARG A 208 -4.63 -3.72 -16.06
N HIS A 209 -4.08 -3.55 -14.86
CA HIS A 209 -4.05 -4.65 -13.88
C HIS A 209 -5.40 -4.89 -13.20
N SER A 210 -6.12 -3.85 -12.76
CA SER A 210 -7.47 -4.05 -12.21
C SER A 210 -8.47 -4.52 -13.27
N PHE A 211 -8.35 -4.00 -14.49
CA PHE A 211 -9.19 -4.47 -15.61
C PHE A 211 -8.89 -5.94 -15.93
N ARG A 212 -7.62 -6.31 -16.05
CA ARG A 212 -7.20 -7.70 -16.20
C ARG A 212 -7.71 -8.58 -15.06
N PHE A 213 -7.66 -8.09 -13.82
CA PHE A 213 -8.20 -8.80 -12.67
C PHE A 213 -9.69 -9.13 -12.86
N THR A 214 -10.50 -8.18 -13.30
CA THR A 214 -11.94 -8.42 -13.57
C THR A 214 -12.16 -9.38 -14.74
N GLU A 215 -11.35 -9.34 -15.80
CA GLU A 215 -11.46 -10.26 -16.93
C GLU A 215 -11.23 -11.73 -16.55
N VAL A 216 -10.22 -11.99 -15.70
CA VAL A 216 -9.81 -13.36 -15.34
C VAL A 216 -10.52 -13.92 -14.11
N THR A 217 -11.22 -13.06 -13.37
CA THR A 217 -11.93 -13.46 -12.16
C THR A 217 -13.23 -14.16 -12.50
N LYS A 218 -13.37 -15.40 -12.02
CA LYS A 218 -14.58 -16.21 -12.25
C LYS A 218 -15.78 -15.61 -11.53
N LYS A 219 -16.98 -15.88 -12.06
CA LYS A 219 -18.28 -15.44 -11.49
C LYS A 219 -18.55 -13.93 -11.53
N VAL A 220 -17.77 -13.15 -12.28
CA VAL A 220 -18.14 -11.76 -12.64
C VAL A 220 -19.38 -11.80 -13.53
N ARG A 221 -20.48 -11.17 -13.09
CA ARG A 221 -21.78 -11.17 -13.82
C ARG A 221 -22.05 -9.89 -14.60
N GLY A 222 -21.27 -8.84 -14.33
CA GLY A 222 -21.30 -7.56 -15.01
C GLY A 222 -20.74 -7.60 -16.43
N SER A 223 -21.14 -6.62 -17.23
CA SER A 223 -20.46 -6.25 -18.48
C SER A 223 -19.62 -4.99 -18.24
N GLY A 224 -18.49 -4.87 -18.92
CA GLY A 224 -17.56 -3.77 -18.74
C GLY A 224 -16.84 -3.85 -17.40
N TYR A 225 -15.98 -2.86 -17.12
CA TYR A 225 -15.13 -2.83 -15.93
C TYR A 225 -15.82 -2.30 -14.65
N GLY A 226 -17.13 -2.12 -14.69
CA GLY A 226 -17.94 -1.71 -13.54
C GLY A 226 -17.81 -0.23 -13.17
N CYS A 227 -18.38 0.14 -12.03
CA CYS A 227 -18.26 1.46 -11.43
C CYS A 227 -17.34 1.40 -10.21
N ALA A 228 -16.47 2.39 -10.03
CA ALA A 228 -15.61 2.49 -8.85
C ALA A 228 -16.44 2.60 -7.55
N SER A 229 -16.06 1.87 -6.51
CA SER A 229 -16.55 2.07 -5.14
C SER A 229 -15.47 2.72 -4.29
N TYR A 230 -15.86 3.66 -3.44
CA TYR A 230 -14.93 4.34 -2.53
C TYR A 230 -14.88 3.70 -1.14
N ASP A 231 -15.93 2.95 -0.78
CA ASP A 231 -15.99 2.18 0.47
C ASP A 231 -15.34 0.81 0.28
N VAL A 232 -14.27 0.55 1.04
CA VAL A 232 -13.53 -0.71 1.06
C VAL A 232 -13.71 -1.49 2.36
N THR A 233 -14.73 -1.15 3.16
CA THR A 233 -14.94 -1.75 4.48
C THR A 233 -15.19 -3.25 4.41
N GLU A 234 -16.13 -3.68 3.57
CA GLU A 234 -16.44 -5.12 3.40
C GLU A 234 -15.29 -5.88 2.72
N LEU A 235 -14.58 -5.23 1.78
CA LEU A 235 -13.35 -5.76 1.20
C LEU A 235 -12.27 -6.00 2.28
N CYS A 236 -12.04 -5.04 3.18
CA CYS A 236 -11.04 -5.16 4.24
C CYS A 236 -11.42 -6.26 5.25
N LYS A 237 -12.71 -6.34 5.62
CA LYS A 237 -13.23 -7.38 6.53
C LYS A 237 -13.05 -8.78 5.93
N SER A 238 -13.49 -8.99 4.69
CA SER A 238 -13.43 -10.28 4.00
C SER A 238 -12.00 -10.74 3.73
N THR A 239 -11.09 -9.81 3.41
CA THR A 239 -9.67 -10.10 3.18
C THR A 239 -8.86 -10.23 4.48
N GLY A 240 -9.49 -10.05 5.64
CA GLY A 240 -8.83 -10.13 6.95
C GLY A 240 -7.80 -9.00 7.19
N VAL A 241 -7.93 -7.89 6.46
CA VAL A 241 -7.16 -6.66 6.70
C VAL A 241 -7.87 -5.86 7.80
N ASN A 242 -7.87 -6.45 9.00
CA ASN A 242 -8.57 -5.90 10.16
C ASN A 242 -7.86 -4.68 10.72
N ARG A 243 -8.63 -3.83 11.39
CA ARG A 243 -8.15 -2.61 12.06
C ARG A 243 -7.32 -1.70 11.14
N ALA A 244 -7.74 -1.60 9.88
CA ALA A 244 -7.09 -0.77 8.90
C ALA A 244 -7.71 0.62 8.82
N VAL A 245 -6.86 1.63 8.74
CA VAL A 245 -7.27 2.97 8.29
C VAL A 245 -7.47 2.89 6.78
N GLN A 246 -8.66 3.26 6.33
CA GLN A 246 -9.01 3.25 4.92
C GLN A 246 -8.93 4.67 4.38
N ILE A 247 -8.24 4.85 3.26
CA ILE A 247 -8.10 6.14 2.58
C ILE A 247 -8.55 5.94 1.13
N SER A 248 -9.53 6.71 0.68
CA SER A 248 -9.90 6.77 -0.73
C SER A 248 -9.00 7.75 -1.49
N PHE A 249 -8.95 7.60 -2.81
CA PHE A 249 -8.34 8.61 -3.69
C PHE A 249 -8.84 10.02 -3.37
N ASP A 250 -10.15 10.23 -3.25
CA ASP A 250 -10.74 11.54 -2.95
C ASP A 250 -10.25 12.12 -1.62
N THR A 251 -10.06 11.27 -0.62
CA THR A 251 -9.53 11.69 0.68
C THR A 251 -8.07 12.15 0.56
N ALA A 252 -7.28 11.43 -0.24
CA ALA A 252 -5.87 11.75 -0.44
C ALA A 252 -5.64 12.96 -1.35
N SER A 253 -6.54 13.22 -2.29
CA SER A 253 -6.49 14.38 -3.19
C SER A 253 -7.03 15.65 -2.52
N SER A 254 -7.99 15.52 -1.61
CA SER A 254 -8.59 16.69 -0.93
C SER A 254 -7.74 17.24 0.22
N TYR A 255 -6.94 16.41 0.88
CA TYR A 255 -6.16 16.82 2.06
C TYR A 255 -4.72 17.21 1.73
N GLY A 256 -4.22 18.21 2.45
CA GLY A 256 -2.78 18.45 2.56
C GLY A 256 -2.08 17.33 3.35
N VAL A 257 -0.74 17.26 3.27
CA VAL A 257 0.05 16.22 3.95
C VAL A 257 -0.22 16.20 5.46
N ASP A 258 -0.18 17.36 6.12
CA ASP A 258 -0.37 17.44 7.57
C ASP A 258 -1.80 17.08 8.00
N GLU A 259 -2.81 17.51 7.23
CA GLU A 259 -4.21 17.17 7.46
C GLU A 259 -4.44 15.66 7.33
N LEU A 260 -3.84 15.05 6.29
CA LEU A 260 -3.92 13.61 6.09
C LEU A 260 -3.25 12.83 7.24
N VAL A 261 -2.12 13.33 7.76
CA VAL A 261 -1.47 12.73 8.94
C VAL A 261 -2.40 12.79 10.16
N GLN A 262 -3.03 13.94 10.42
CA GLN A 262 -3.96 14.09 11.54
C GLN A 262 -5.19 13.20 11.36
N TYR A 263 -5.74 13.13 10.15
CA TYR A 263 -6.84 12.24 9.80
C TYR A 263 -6.48 10.78 10.11
N ILE A 264 -5.32 10.29 9.63
CA ILE A 264 -4.88 8.93 9.87
C ILE A 264 -4.76 8.65 11.36
N LEU A 265 -4.09 9.53 12.12
CA LEU A 265 -3.88 9.33 13.56
C LEU A 265 -5.21 9.29 14.33
N LYS A 266 -6.17 10.16 13.99
CA LYS A 266 -7.51 10.17 14.59
C LYS A 266 -8.28 8.88 14.28
N GLN A 267 -8.19 8.36 13.05
CA GLN A 267 -8.85 7.10 12.70
C GLN A 267 -8.25 5.91 13.45
N VAL A 268 -6.92 5.90 13.64
CA VAL A 268 -6.24 4.85 14.42
C VAL A 268 -6.74 4.80 15.86
N GLU A 269 -7.11 5.93 16.47
CA GLU A 269 -7.67 5.97 17.82
C GLU A 269 -9.06 5.37 17.91
N LYS A 270 -9.90 5.57 16.88
CA LYS A 270 -11.25 4.99 16.80
C LYS A 270 -11.27 3.47 16.60
N ILE A 271 -10.20 2.93 16.03
CA ILE A 271 -10.06 1.52 15.65
C ILE A 271 -9.46 0.65 16.79
N LYS A 272 -9.03 1.29 17.90
CA LYS A 272 -8.56 0.60 19.11
C LYS A 272 -9.67 -0.26 19.71
#